data_AF-A0A356TAU9-F1
#
_entry.id   AF-A0A356TAU9-F1
#
_cell.length_a   1.000
_cell.length_b   1.000
_cell.length_c   1.000
_cell.angle_alpha   90.00
_cell.angle_beta   90.00
_cell.angle_gamma   90.00
#
_symmetry.space_group_name_H-M   'P 1'
#
loop_
_entity.id
_entity.type
_entity.pdbx_description
1 polymer ?
#
loop_
_entity_poly.entity_id
_entity_poly.type
_entity_poly.pdbx_seq_one_letter_code
_entity_poly.pdbx_strand_id
1 'polypeptide(L)'
;LDPDSDNDGILDRDEAGDADPITSPVDSDFDGVPDFRDDDSDGNGVPDRVEGTSDRDGDGRPAFRDGDNDGDGLDDVLEIGGDPSAPRDTDMDGTADYNSPDSDGDTIADLIEALEDTDGDGVPDRYDLDTDGDGFTDAMEAGDTDLATPPVDTDMDGIFDFRDTDSDADGLSDAAERAAGTSPIRADTDGDGVSDLIEVGAGTDPLDASDSPRTRGDFVFVVPYMMPPDPTRDTLEFRTDLQKADVYFLVDTTGSMGGEIANLRSSLSSTIIPMVRSRIPQAWFGVGGFDDYPTGGYGSLGDGDRPLYLRQQMTSSTTAAQTAVNGLVTHYGVDYPESHIPALWGLASRGALWYGPSYPSCAAGHRAGACFRPDAVPVIVVITDAISHNYPGTTYSGISPTPPSYAAAMSALNGIGAR
;
A
#
# COMPACT_ATOMS: atom_id res chain seq x y z
N LEU A 1 -0.14 -74.20 -34.56
CA LEU A 1 0.46 -72.87 -34.49
C LEU A 1 0.36 -72.51 -33.03
N ASP A 2 1.46 -72.04 -32.46
CA ASP A 2 1.37 -71.36 -31.18
C ASP A 2 0.39 -70.19 -31.34
N PRO A 3 -0.49 -69.95 -30.36
CA PRO A 3 -1.34 -68.76 -30.36
C PRO A 3 -0.71 -67.55 -29.65
N ASP A 4 0.51 -67.73 -29.13
CA ASP A 4 1.30 -66.83 -28.27
C ASP A 4 2.76 -67.29 -28.47
N SER A 5 3.53 -66.58 -29.30
CA SER A 5 4.78 -67.09 -29.89
C SER A 5 6.05 -66.70 -29.14
N ASP A 6 6.05 -65.57 -28.43
CA ASP A 6 7.05 -65.10 -27.44
C ASP A 6 6.74 -65.63 -26.03
N ASN A 7 5.50 -66.06 -25.79
CA ASN A 7 5.06 -66.72 -24.57
C ASN A 7 5.01 -65.75 -23.38
N ASP A 8 4.64 -64.49 -23.66
CA ASP A 8 4.58 -63.37 -22.73
C ASP A 8 3.18 -63.27 -22.04
N GLY A 9 2.15 -63.86 -22.65
CA GLY A 9 0.77 -63.90 -22.15
C GLY A 9 -0.23 -63.04 -22.94
N ILE A 10 0.22 -62.28 -23.92
CA ILE A 10 -0.57 -61.64 -24.98
C ILE A 10 -0.72 -62.66 -26.13
N LEU A 11 -1.75 -62.53 -26.97
CA LEU A 11 -1.98 -63.49 -28.07
C LEU A 11 -1.47 -62.90 -29.37
N ASP A 12 -0.86 -63.73 -30.23
CA ASP A 12 -0.35 -63.33 -31.55
C ASP A 12 -1.35 -62.48 -32.38
N ARG A 13 -2.65 -62.69 -32.17
CA ARG A 13 -3.72 -61.97 -32.90
C ARG A 13 -3.90 -60.51 -32.46
N ASP A 14 -3.52 -60.21 -31.23
CA ASP A 14 -3.66 -58.93 -30.57
C ASP A 14 -2.39 -58.08 -30.86
N GLU A 15 -1.22 -58.73 -31.02
CA GLU A 15 0.05 -58.11 -31.43
C GLU A 15 0.22 -57.98 -32.95
N ALA A 16 -0.38 -58.88 -33.76
CA ALA A 16 -0.24 -58.83 -35.23
C ALA A 16 -0.79 -57.54 -35.90
N GLY A 17 -1.45 -56.65 -35.13
CA GLY A 17 -1.98 -55.37 -35.55
C GLY A 17 -3.34 -55.44 -36.28
N ASP A 18 -3.56 -56.47 -37.09
CA ASP A 18 -4.88 -56.75 -37.67
C ASP A 18 -5.13 -58.26 -37.91
N ALA A 19 -6.38 -58.58 -38.28
CA ALA A 19 -6.82 -59.96 -38.51
C ALA A 19 -6.65 -60.46 -39.95
N ASP A 20 -6.13 -59.64 -40.87
CA ASP A 20 -5.90 -59.96 -42.28
C ASP A 20 -4.54 -60.65 -42.45
N PRO A 21 -4.50 -61.96 -42.77
CA PRO A 21 -3.24 -62.70 -42.90
C PRO A 21 -2.40 -62.31 -44.14
N ILE A 22 -2.82 -61.29 -44.90
CA ILE A 22 -2.12 -60.76 -46.08
C ILE A 22 -1.36 -59.46 -45.74
N THR A 23 -1.71 -58.76 -44.66
CA THR A 23 -0.92 -57.62 -44.18
C THR A 23 0.36 -58.15 -43.54
N SER A 24 1.42 -57.32 -43.63
CA SER A 24 2.65 -57.66 -42.91
C SER A 24 2.37 -57.42 -41.42
N PRO A 25 2.80 -58.34 -40.54
CA PRO A 25 2.75 -58.11 -39.10
C PRO A 25 3.38 -56.77 -38.72
N VAL A 26 2.85 -56.16 -37.67
CA VAL A 26 3.42 -54.94 -37.07
C VAL A 26 4.79 -55.26 -36.46
N ASP A 27 5.65 -54.26 -36.48
CA ASP A 27 7.04 -54.21 -36.02
C ASP A 27 7.19 -52.76 -35.53
N SER A 28 6.85 -52.54 -34.26
CA SER A 28 6.56 -51.23 -33.68
C SER A 28 7.83 -50.41 -33.42
N ASP A 29 8.91 -51.05 -32.94
CA ASP A 29 10.22 -50.43 -32.72
C ASP A 29 11.15 -50.46 -33.96
N PHE A 30 10.75 -51.18 -35.02
CA PHE A 30 11.48 -51.36 -36.27
C PHE A 30 12.83 -52.10 -36.13
N ASP A 31 12.99 -52.97 -35.14
CA ASP A 31 14.21 -53.79 -34.98
C ASP A 31 14.28 -54.98 -35.97
N GLY A 32 13.14 -55.31 -36.60
CA GLY A 32 12.97 -56.39 -37.57
C GLY A 32 12.41 -57.69 -37.00
N VAL A 33 12.05 -57.71 -35.72
CA VAL A 33 11.24 -58.71 -35.03
C VAL A 33 9.80 -58.19 -34.99
N PRO A 34 8.83 -58.91 -35.59
CA PRO A 34 7.44 -58.49 -35.48
C PRO A 34 6.91 -58.62 -34.04
N ASP A 35 6.04 -57.70 -33.62
CA ASP A 35 5.50 -57.57 -32.26
C ASP A 35 5.08 -58.92 -31.63
N PHE A 36 4.34 -59.77 -32.36
CA PHE A 36 3.92 -61.11 -31.87
C PHE A 36 5.06 -62.13 -31.63
N ARG A 37 6.32 -61.72 -31.73
CA ARG A 37 7.53 -62.50 -31.43
C ARG A 37 8.56 -61.68 -30.67
N ASP A 38 8.21 -60.47 -30.33
CA ASP A 38 9.03 -59.58 -29.54
C ASP A 38 8.61 -59.69 -28.07
N ASP A 39 9.58 -59.63 -27.17
CA ASP A 39 9.27 -59.58 -25.73
C ASP A 39 9.09 -58.12 -25.23
N ASP A 40 9.37 -57.13 -26.09
CA ASP A 40 9.46 -55.68 -25.85
C ASP A 40 9.18 -54.93 -27.17
N SER A 41 7.91 -54.92 -27.60
CA SER A 41 7.48 -54.54 -28.97
C SER A 41 7.72 -53.06 -29.31
N ASP A 42 7.73 -52.15 -28.34
CA ASP A 42 8.05 -50.74 -28.56
C ASP A 42 9.53 -50.40 -28.26
N GLY A 43 10.29 -51.36 -27.74
CA GLY A 43 11.72 -51.26 -27.47
C GLY A 43 12.07 -50.30 -26.34
N ASN A 44 11.12 -49.99 -25.44
CA ASN A 44 11.34 -49.09 -24.32
C ASN A 44 12.07 -49.78 -23.15
N GLY A 45 12.17 -51.11 -23.17
CA GLY A 45 12.88 -51.94 -22.19
C GLY A 45 11.96 -52.58 -21.14
N VAL A 46 10.70 -52.17 -21.06
CA VAL A 46 9.66 -52.78 -20.24
C VAL A 46 9.03 -53.92 -21.06
N PRO A 47 8.99 -55.16 -20.55
CA PRO A 47 8.44 -56.25 -21.35
C PRO A 47 6.93 -56.14 -21.57
N ASP A 48 6.43 -56.53 -22.74
CA ASP A 48 5.02 -56.47 -23.16
C ASP A 48 4.05 -57.02 -22.11
N ARG A 49 4.41 -58.15 -21.48
CA ARG A 49 3.62 -58.76 -20.39
C ARG A 49 3.38 -57.87 -19.15
N VAL A 50 4.21 -56.83 -18.95
CA VAL A 50 4.14 -55.89 -17.83
C VAL A 50 3.22 -54.72 -18.20
N GLU A 51 3.37 -54.19 -19.41
CA GLU A 51 2.56 -53.08 -19.94
C GLU A 51 1.13 -53.53 -20.25
N GLY A 52 1.02 -54.70 -20.87
CA GLY A 52 -0.24 -55.33 -21.23
C GLY A 52 -0.98 -54.58 -22.34
N THR A 53 -2.26 -54.90 -22.50
CA THR A 53 -3.06 -54.48 -23.67
C THR A 53 -3.95 -53.27 -23.41
N SER A 54 -3.69 -52.47 -22.37
CA SER A 54 -4.45 -51.24 -22.11
C SER A 54 -4.12 -50.16 -23.14
N ASP A 55 -5.09 -49.30 -23.44
CA ASP A 55 -4.97 -48.14 -24.34
C ASP A 55 -5.38 -46.94 -23.48
N ARG A 56 -4.39 -46.27 -22.87
CA ARG A 56 -4.61 -45.41 -21.71
C ARG A 56 -4.91 -43.97 -22.12
N ASP A 57 -4.27 -43.48 -23.16
CA ASP A 57 -4.56 -42.19 -23.79
C ASP A 57 -5.74 -42.24 -24.79
N GLY A 58 -6.09 -43.44 -25.28
CA GLY A 58 -7.20 -43.67 -26.20
C GLY A 58 -6.87 -43.40 -27.67
N ASP A 59 -5.60 -43.39 -28.08
CA ASP A 59 -5.19 -43.20 -29.48
C ASP A 59 -5.41 -44.45 -30.36
N GLY A 60 -5.64 -45.61 -29.73
CA GLY A 60 -5.85 -46.90 -30.38
C GLY A 60 -4.62 -47.81 -30.45
N ARG A 61 -3.53 -47.45 -29.77
CA ARG A 61 -2.36 -48.27 -29.51
C ARG A 61 -2.44 -48.85 -28.10
N PRO A 62 -2.36 -50.18 -27.96
CA PRO A 62 -2.13 -50.79 -26.67
C PRO A 62 -0.72 -50.49 -26.17
N ALA A 63 -0.57 -50.49 -24.85
CA ALA A 63 0.61 -50.02 -24.15
C ALA A 63 1.91 -50.72 -24.55
N PHE A 64 1.87 -52.03 -24.76
CA PHE A 64 3.04 -52.80 -25.22
C PHE A 64 3.64 -52.33 -26.57
N ARG A 65 2.93 -51.49 -27.32
CA ARG A 65 3.39 -50.96 -28.62
C ARG A 65 3.27 -49.44 -28.72
N ASP A 66 3.09 -48.76 -27.60
CA ASP A 66 2.90 -47.33 -27.54
C ASP A 66 4.00 -46.68 -26.72
N GLY A 67 4.73 -45.77 -27.32
CA GLY A 67 5.90 -45.13 -26.69
C GLY A 67 5.59 -43.81 -25.99
N ASP A 68 4.32 -43.49 -25.81
CA ASP A 68 3.78 -42.30 -25.10
C ASP A 68 2.44 -42.72 -24.47
N ASN A 69 2.53 -43.54 -23.43
CA ASN A 69 1.41 -44.37 -22.97
C ASN A 69 0.25 -43.59 -22.36
N ASP A 70 0.53 -42.46 -21.72
CA ASP A 70 -0.49 -41.54 -21.19
C ASP A 70 -0.83 -40.37 -22.13
N GLY A 71 -0.11 -40.24 -23.24
CA GLY A 71 -0.38 -39.28 -24.30
C GLY A 71 -0.11 -37.85 -23.88
N ASP A 72 0.79 -37.64 -22.92
CA ASP A 72 1.19 -36.32 -22.44
C ASP A 72 2.21 -35.65 -23.38
N GLY A 73 2.81 -36.42 -24.28
CA GLY A 73 3.77 -35.95 -25.29
C GLY A 73 5.24 -36.10 -24.89
N LEU A 74 5.53 -36.70 -23.74
CA LEU A 74 6.81 -37.29 -23.39
C LEU A 74 6.88 -38.73 -23.91
N ASP A 75 8.10 -39.27 -23.96
CA ASP A 75 8.35 -40.61 -24.48
C ASP A 75 8.63 -41.51 -23.28
N ASP A 76 7.95 -42.65 -23.19
CA ASP A 76 8.00 -43.57 -22.04
C ASP A 76 9.43 -43.88 -21.60
N VAL A 77 10.37 -43.95 -22.56
CA VAL A 77 11.80 -44.18 -22.31
C VAL A 77 12.42 -43.14 -21.35
N LEU A 78 11.86 -41.92 -21.30
CA LEU A 78 12.28 -40.85 -20.40
C LEU A 78 11.69 -40.97 -18.99
N GLU A 79 10.65 -41.78 -18.81
CA GLU A 79 9.80 -41.81 -17.61
C GLU A 79 9.88 -43.14 -16.87
N ILE A 80 10.12 -44.26 -17.58
CA ILE A 80 10.37 -45.60 -17.02
C ILE A 80 11.44 -45.56 -15.91
N GLY A 81 12.43 -44.68 -16.06
CA GLY A 81 13.52 -44.50 -15.12
C GLY A 81 14.65 -45.51 -15.29
N GLY A 82 15.37 -45.81 -14.20
CA GLY A 82 16.65 -46.54 -14.26
C GLY A 82 16.57 -48.07 -14.38
N ASP A 83 15.43 -48.69 -14.03
CA ASP A 83 15.22 -50.14 -14.07
C ASP A 83 13.85 -50.48 -14.66
N PRO A 84 13.77 -50.86 -15.94
CA PRO A 84 12.51 -51.21 -16.60
C PRO A 84 11.77 -52.41 -15.98
N SER A 85 12.43 -53.21 -15.14
CA SER A 85 11.78 -54.30 -14.40
C SER A 85 11.09 -53.85 -13.11
N ALA A 86 11.32 -52.59 -12.72
CA ALA A 86 10.67 -51.90 -11.62
C ALA A 86 10.56 -50.40 -12.01
N PRO A 87 9.64 -50.07 -12.93
CA PRO A 87 9.43 -48.69 -13.38
C PRO A 87 9.21 -47.74 -12.22
N ARG A 88 9.60 -46.48 -12.41
CA ARG A 88 9.42 -45.43 -11.41
C ARG A 88 7.92 -45.17 -11.18
N ASP A 89 7.60 -44.87 -9.93
CA ASP A 89 6.27 -44.52 -9.42
C ASP A 89 6.55 -43.46 -8.33
N THR A 90 6.52 -42.19 -8.74
CA THR A 90 7.05 -41.07 -7.96
C THR A 90 6.09 -40.68 -6.83
N ASP A 91 4.79 -40.59 -7.10
CA ASP A 91 3.75 -40.26 -6.12
C ASP A 91 3.29 -41.47 -5.25
N MET A 92 3.70 -42.69 -5.62
CA MET A 92 3.34 -43.95 -4.97
C MET A 92 1.85 -44.29 -5.02
N ASP A 93 1.12 -43.84 -6.05
CA ASP A 93 -0.30 -44.18 -6.25
C ASP A 93 -0.53 -45.57 -6.85
N GLY A 94 0.54 -46.19 -7.37
CA GLY A 94 0.55 -47.52 -7.99
C GLY A 94 0.41 -47.50 -9.52
N THR A 95 0.39 -46.33 -10.13
CA THR A 95 0.62 -46.06 -11.55
C THR A 95 2.09 -45.76 -11.73
N ALA A 96 2.73 -46.33 -12.74
CA ALA A 96 4.11 -45.96 -13.06
C ALA A 96 4.14 -44.60 -13.78
N ASP A 97 5.23 -43.87 -13.65
CA ASP A 97 5.41 -42.51 -14.20
C ASP A 97 5.10 -42.45 -15.70
N TYR A 98 5.60 -43.40 -16.52
CA TYR A 98 5.29 -43.52 -17.97
C TYR A 98 3.82 -43.85 -18.30
N ASN A 99 2.95 -43.89 -17.29
CA ASN A 99 1.50 -44.04 -17.43
C ASN A 99 0.74 -42.93 -16.67
N SER A 100 1.42 -41.88 -16.23
CA SER A 100 0.84 -40.76 -15.51
C SER A 100 1.26 -39.44 -16.17
N PRO A 101 0.31 -38.62 -16.67
CA PRO A 101 0.63 -37.32 -17.25
C PRO A 101 1.01 -36.25 -16.20
N ASP A 102 1.25 -36.69 -14.96
CA ASP A 102 1.52 -35.95 -13.72
C ASP A 102 2.15 -36.99 -12.76
N SER A 103 3.47 -37.12 -12.81
CA SER A 103 4.25 -38.22 -12.21
C SER A 103 4.36 -38.11 -10.69
N ASP A 104 4.46 -36.90 -10.15
CA ASP A 104 4.56 -36.66 -8.70
C ASP A 104 3.24 -36.24 -8.05
N GLY A 105 2.19 -36.10 -8.84
CA GLY A 105 0.81 -35.94 -8.39
C GLY A 105 0.55 -34.55 -7.80
N ASP A 106 1.33 -33.57 -8.23
CA ASP A 106 1.29 -32.21 -7.73
C ASP A 106 0.28 -31.33 -8.48
N THR A 107 -0.38 -31.84 -9.54
CA THR A 107 -1.35 -31.15 -10.40
C THR A 107 -0.78 -30.24 -11.49
N ILE A 108 0.52 -30.32 -11.73
CA ILE A 108 1.20 -29.81 -12.92
C ILE A 108 1.48 -31.01 -13.83
N ALA A 109 1.43 -30.79 -15.14
CA ALA A 109 1.65 -31.88 -16.10
C ALA A 109 3.15 -32.03 -16.40
N ASP A 110 3.63 -33.27 -16.52
CA ASP A 110 5.04 -33.57 -16.80
C ASP A 110 5.55 -32.86 -18.06
N LEU A 111 4.74 -32.72 -19.11
CA LEU A 111 5.09 -31.95 -20.30
C LEU A 111 5.45 -30.48 -20.00
N ILE A 112 4.84 -29.86 -18.99
CA ILE A 112 5.06 -28.47 -18.58
C ILE A 112 6.36 -28.36 -17.76
N GLU A 113 6.65 -29.34 -16.91
CA GLU A 113 7.82 -29.39 -16.03
C GLU A 113 9.08 -29.89 -16.76
N ALA A 114 8.91 -30.80 -17.72
CA ALA A 114 9.94 -31.30 -18.61
C ALA A 114 11.14 -31.95 -17.85
N LEU A 115 12.33 -31.88 -18.47
CA LEU A 115 13.58 -32.45 -17.95
C LEU A 115 14.44 -31.40 -17.21
N GLU A 116 13.85 -30.31 -16.73
CA GLU A 116 14.56 -29.24 -16.01
C GLU A 116 14.87 -29.65 -14.56
N ASP A 117 15.66 -28.84 -13.86
CA ASP A 117 16.12 -29.00 -12.47
C ASP A 117 16.34 -27.57 -11.95
N THR A 118 15.22 -26.91 -11.65
CA THR A 118 15.12 -25.46 -11.46
C THR A 118 15.89 -24.98 -10.23
N ASP A 119 15.76 -25.67 -9.10
CA ASP A 119 16.48 -25.35 -7.86
C ASP A 119 17.90 -25.96 -7.79
N GLY A 120 18.21 -26.94 -8.64
CA GLY A 120 19.52 -27.57 -8.74
C GLY A 120 19.82 -28.59 -7.64
N ASP A 121 18.80 -29.16 -6.99
CA ASP A 121 18.96 -30.18 -5.94
C ASP A 121 19.29 -31.58 -6.51
N GLY A 122 19.08 -31.76 -7.81
CA GLY A 122 19.35 -32.98 -8.57
C GLY A 122 18.14 -33.90 -8.77
N VAL A 123 16.94 -33.47 -8.38
CA VAL A 123 15.65 -34.04 -8.77
C VAL A 123 15.13 -33.23 -9.97
N PRO A 124 14.79 -33.88 -11.10
CA PRO A 124 14.16 -33.16 -12.20
C PRO A 124 12.77 -32.63 -11.81
N ASP A 125 12.39 -31.45 -12.33
CA ASP A 125 11.16 -30.72 -11.97
C ASP A 125 9.91 -31.62 -11.91
N ARG A 126 9.62 -32.44 -12.93
CA ARG A 126 8.45 -33.36 -12.98
C ARG A 126 8.38 -34.46 -11.89
N TYR A 127 9.37 -34.47 -11.01
CA TYR A 127 9.48 -35.41 -9.91
C TYR A 127 9.75 -34.71 -8.58
N ASP A 128 9.70 -33.38 -8.57
CA ASP A 128 9.97 -32.52 -7.44
C ASP A 128 8.68 -31.85 -6.99
N LEU A 129 8.46 -31.78 -5.68
CA LEU A 129 7.22 -31.23 -5.12
C LEU A 129 7.36 -29.74 -4.72
N ASP A 130 8.52 -29.15 -5.00
CA ASP A 130 8.97 -27.79 -4.64
C ASP A 130 10.04 -27.34 -5.65
N THR A 131 9.65 -27.20 -6.92
CA THR A 131 10.50 -27.04 -8.10
C THR A 131 11.51 -25.88 -7.98
N ASP A 132 11.13 -24.77 -7.36
CA ASP A 132 12.00 -23.60 -7.19
C ASP A 132 12.73 -23.55 -5.82
N GLY A 133 12.41 -24.49 -4.93
CA GLY A 133 13.02 -24.67 -3.62
C GLY A 133 12.75 -23.52 -2.64
N ASP A 134 11.69 -22.74 -2.87
CA ASP A 134 11.29 -21.67 -1.97
C ASP A 134 10.52 -22.21 -0.74
N GLY A 135 10.02 -23.45 -0.85
CA GLY A 135 9.23 -24.26 0.07
C GLY A 135 7.78 -23.82 0.32
N PHE A 136 7.16 -23.20 -0.67
CA PHE A 136 5.82 -23.59 -1.07
C PHE A 136 5.89 -24.93 -1.80
N THR A 137 4.83 -25.35 -2.45
CA THR A 137 4.80 -26.68 -3.08
C THR A 137 4.11 -26.47 -4.38
N ASP A 138 4.57 -27.15 -5.42
CA ASP A 138 4.10 -26.92 -6.78
C ASP A 138 2.57 -27.08 -6.89
N ALA A 139 1.96 -28.01 -6.13
CA ALA A 139 0.51 -28.13 -5.99
C ALA A 139 -0.25 -26.92 -5.41
N MET A 140 0.39 -26.09 -4.59
CA MET A 140 -0.17 -24.81 -4.13
C MET A 140 -0.05 -23.73 -5.20
N GLU A 141 0.96 -23.83 -6.05
CA GLU A 141 1.35 -22.87 -7.08
C GLU A 141 0.83 -23.24 -8.48
N ALA A 142 0.25 -24.42 -8.65
CA ALA A 142 -0.45 -24.83 -9.87
C ALA A 142 -1.71 -23.98 -10.12
N GLY A 143 -2.33 -23.47 -9.05
CA GLY A 143 -3.50 -22.59 -9.09
C GLY A 143 -4.86 -23.30 -9.19
N ASP A 144 -4.92 -24.47 -9.83
CA ASP A 144 -6.05 -25.41 -9.72
C ASP A 144 -5.60 -26.89 -9.83
N THR A 145 -6.48 -27.82 -10.21
CA THR A 145 -6.16 -29.26 -10.28
C THR A 145 -6.45 -29.85 -11.66
N ASP A 146 -6.68 -29.02 -12.68
CA ASP A 146 -7.00 -29.41 -14.04
C ASP A 146 -5.73 -29.29 -14.88
N LEU A 147 -5.09 -30.42 -15.17
CA LEU A 147 -3.88 -30.53 -16.01
C LEU A 147 -4.03 -29.91 -17.41
N ALA A 148 -5.27 -29.69 -17.88
CA ALA A 148 -5.51 -28.99 -19.14
C ALA A 148 -5.42 -27.45 -19.04
N THR A 149 -5.32 -26.91 -17.82
CA THR A 149 -5.12 -25.50 -17.57
C THR A 149 -3.64 -25.21 -17.34
N PRO A 150 -3.07 -24.14 -17.95
CA PRO A 150 -1.72 -23.72 -17.61
C PRO A 150 -1.63 -23.32 -16.13
N PRO A 151 -0.50 -23.61 -15.44
CA PRO A 151 -0.23 -23.13 -14.10
C PRO A 151 -0.38 -21.62 -13.97
N VAL A 152 -0.56 -21.14 -12.73
CA VAL A 152 -0.68 -19.70 -12.49
C VAL A 152 0.68 -19.00 -12.69
N ASP A 153 0.60 -17.80 -13.23
CA ASP A 153 1.70 -16.84 -13.43
C ASP A 153 1.14 -15.51 -12.89
N THR A 154 1.47 -15.21 -11.64
CA THR A 154 0.83 -14.17 -10.84
C THR A 154 1.22 -12.76 -11.33
N ASP A 155 2.49 -12.54 -11.67
CA ASP A 155 2.99 -11.24 -12.13
C ASP A 155 2.96 -11.05 -13.66
N MET A 156 2.71 -12.12 -14.41
CA MET A 156 2.64 -12.20 -15.87
C MET A 156 3.97 -11.93 -16.58
N ASP A 157 5.10 -12.30 -15.97
CA ASP A 157 6.42 -12.20 -16.60
C ASP A 157 6.76 -13.36 -17.54
N GLY A 158 5.97 -14.44 -17.47
CA GLY A 158 6.09 -15.65 -18.28
C GLY A 158 6.85 -16.80 -17.61
N ILE A 159 7.21 -16.67 -16.34
CA ILE A 159 7.61 -17.75 -15.44
C ILE A 159 6.36 -18.08 -14.59
N PHE A 160 6.03 -19.37 -14.47
CA PHE A 160 4.90 -19.77 -13.63
C PHE A 160 5.33 -19.79 -12.15
N ASP A 161 4.38 -19.59 -11.24
CA ASP A 161 4.64 -19.42 -9.80
C ASP A 161 5.50 -20.58 -9.23
N PHE A 162 5.23 -21.84 -9.61
CA PHE A 162 6.00 -23.01 -9.17
C PHE A 162 7.49 -23.01 -9.59
N ARG A 163 7.89 -22.08 -10.47
CA ARG A 163 9.27 -21.86 -10.95
C ARG A 163 9.80 -20.47 -10.60
N ASP A 164 9.01 -19.64 -9.94
CA ASP A 164 9.32 -18.25 -9.67
C ASP A 164 9.48 -17.97 -8.17
N THR A 165 10.72 -17.70 -7.77
CA THR A 165 11.08 -17.40 -6.38
C THR A 165 10.56 -16.05 -5.84
N ASP A 166 9.82 -15.27 -6.65
CA ASP A 166 9.23 -13.95 -6.32
C ASP A 166 7.90 -13.77 -7.10
N SER A 167 6.91 -14.65 -6.87
CA SER A 167 5.70 -14.86 -7.69
C SER A 167 4.89 -13.60 -8.01
N ASP A 168 4.90 -12.58 -7.14
CA ASP A 168 4.17 -11.32 -7.35
C ASP A 168 5.05 -10.12 -7.73
N ALA A 169 6.36 -10.36 -7.87
CA ALA A 169 7.41 -9.43 -8.22
C ALA A 169 7.42 -8.12 -7.40
N ASP A 170 7.07 -8.17 -6.12
CA ASP A 170 7.24 -7.05 -5.20
C ASP A 170 8.70 -6.86 -4.76
N GLY A 171 9.54 -7.89 -4.97
CA GLY A 171 10.96 -7.94 -4.67
C GLY A 171 11.31 -8.54 -3.30
N LEU A 172 10.33 -9.07 -2.56
CA LEU A 172 10.48 -9.92 -1.40
C LEU A 172 10.19 -11.36 -1.81
N SER A 173 11.25 -12.15 -2.04
CA SER A 173 11.12 -13.56 -2.44
C SER A 173 10.11 -14.33 -1.58
N ASP A 174 9.38 -15.25 -2.18
CA ASP A 174 8.33 -16.07 -1.57
C ASP A 174 8.83 -16.85 -0.33
N ALA A 175 10.06 -17.38 -0.37
CA ALA A 175 10.71 -17.98 0.80
C ALA A 175 10.83 -17.01 2.01
N ALA A 176 11.06 -15.72 1.73
CA ALA A 176 11.12 -14.65 2.73
C ALA A 176 9.72 -14.19 3.15
N GLU A 177 8.74 -14.21 2.24
CA GLU A 177 7.34 -13.95 2.54
C GLU A 177 6.75 -14.97 3.50
N ARG A 178 7.01 -16.25 3.25
CA ARG A 178 6.67 -17.34 4.18
C ARG A 178 7.26 -17.10 5.57
N ALA A 179 8.47 -16.54 5.65
CA ALA A 179 9.11 -16.20 6.92
C ALA A 179 8.50 -14.94 7.58
N ALA A 180 8.01 -13.99 6.79
CA ALA A 180 7.29 -12.79 7.24
C ALA A 180 5.80 -13.08 7.56
N GLY A 181 5.26 -14.17 7.04
CA GLY A 181 3.83 -14.51 7.08
C GLY A 181 2.98 -13.73 6.07
N THR A 182 3.61 -13.16 5.04
CA THR A 182 2.95 -12.47 3.91
C THR A 182 2.53 -13.47 2.83
N SER A 183 1.97 -12.98 1.74
CA SER A 183 1.33 -13.78 0.69
C SER A 183 2.19 -13.80 -0.58
N PRO A 184 2.70 -14.95 -1.03
CA PRO A 184 3.56 -15.07 -2.25
C PRO A 184 2.95 -14.43 -3.50
N ILE A 185 1.62 -14.44 -3.57
CA ILE A 185 0.85 -13.99 -4.73
C ILE A 185 0.26 -12.57 -4.57
N ARG A 186 0.68 -11.79 -3.57
CA ARG A 186 0.12 -10.46 -3.30
C ARG A 186 1.17 -9.48 -2.74
N ALA A 187 1.62 -8.59 -3.62
CA ALA A 187 2.64 -7.59 -3.33
C ALA A 187 2.35 -6.64 -2.14
N ASP A 188 1.11 -6.60 -1.65
CA ASP A 188 0.66 -5.84 -0.48
C ASP A 188 -0.37 -6.72 0.25
N THR A 189 0.09 -7.46 1.26
CA THR A 189 -0.70 -8.48 1.92
C THR A 189 -1.89 -7.89 2.68
N ASP A 190 -1.71 -6.75 3.36
CA ASP A 190 -2.76 -6.13 4.18
C ASP A 190 -3.63 -5.09 3.44
N GLY A 191 -3.19 -4.64 2.27
CA GLY A 191 -3.92 -3.76 1.36
C GLY A 191 -3.89 -2.28 1.73
N ASP A 192 -2.87 -1.80 2.46
CA ASP A 192 -2.74 -0.38 2.85
C ASP A 192 -2.15 0.53 1.74
N GLY A 193 -1.60 -0.08 0.69
CA GLY A 193 -0.96 0.56 -0.45
C GLY A 193 0.56 0.70 -0.34
N VAL A 194 1.21 0.00 0.59
CA VAL A 194 2.66 -0.19 0.70
C VAL A 194 2.98 -1.67 0.48
N SER A 195 4.04 -1.98 -0.27
CA SER A 195 4.37 -3.38 -0.55
C SER A 195 5.07 -4.08 0.61
N ASP A 196 4.96 -5.40 0.67
CA ASP A 196 5.51 -6.22 1.75
C ASP A 196 7.04 -6.07 1.86
N LEU A 197 7.75 -6.03 0.71
CA LEU A 197 9.17 -5.67 0.65
C LEU A 197 9.49 -4.36 1.40
N ILE A 198 8.70 -3.31 1.14
CA ILE A 198 8.95 -1.98 1.71
C ILE A 198 8.72 -2.00 3.22
N GLU A 199 7.71 -2.73 3.67
CA GLU A 199 7.35 -2.80 5.09
C GLU A 199 8.38 -3.58 5.90
N VAL A 200 8.74 -4.77 5.42
CA VAL A 200 9.82 -5.58 6.00
C VAL A 200 11.12 -4.79 6.01
N GLY A 201 11.47 -4.11 4.91
CA GLY A 201 12.66 -3.29 4.80
C GLY A 201 12.67 -2.05 5.72
N ALA A 202 11.49 -1.49 6.01
CA ALA A 202 11.33 -0.34 6.91
C ALA A 202 11.11 -0.73 8.38
N GLY A 203 10.91 -2.01 8.67
CA GLY A 203 10.61 -2.51 10.02
C GLY A 203 9.21 -2.11 10.49
N THR A 204 8.25 -2.08 9.57
CA THR A 204 6.81 -2.04 9.85
C THR A 204 6.22 -3.45 9.77
N ASP A 205 4.93 -3.61 10.07
CA ASP A 205 4.27 -4.92 10.11
C ASP A 205 3.43 -5.09 8.84
N PRO A 206 3.84 -5.93 7.87
CA PRO A 206 3.15 -6.11 6.58
C PRO A 206 1.77 -6.78 6.70
N LEU A 207 1.35 -7.12 7.93
CA LEU A 207 0.05 -7.71 8.24
C LEU A 207 -0.88 -6.74 8.99
N ASP A 208 -0.46 -5.49 9.22
CA ASP A 208 -1.24 -4.45 9.91
C ASP A 208 -1.28 -3.14 9.11
N ALA A 209 -2.39 -2.93 8.39
CA ALA A 209 -2.62 -1.76 7.54
C ALA A 209 -2.62 -0.40 8.27
N SER A 210 -2.42 -0.39 9.59
CA SER A 210 -2.26 0.80 10.40
C SER A 210 -0.82 1.10 10.82
N ASP A 211 0.12 0.18 10.58
CA ASP A 211 1.55 0.33 10.84
C ASP A 211 2.34 0.18 9.55
N SER A 212 2.42 1.25 8.75
CA SER A 212 3.27 1.33 7.56
C SER A 212 4.19 2.56 7.54
N PRO A 213 5.23 2.61 6.69
CA PRO A 213 6.18 3.73 6.65
C PRO A 213 5.48 5.05 6.33
N ARG A 214 4.40 4.99 5.53
CA ARG A 214 3.54 6.13 5.24
C ARG A 214 2.86 6.68 6.50
N THR A 215 2.35 5.81 7.37
CA THR A 215 1.70 6.24 8.62
C THR A 215 2.70 6.79 9.65
N ARG A 216 3.94 6.29 9.64
CA ARG A 216 5.07 6.78 10.45
C ARG A 216 5.63 8.11 9.93
N GLY A 217 5.35 8.47 8.68
CA GLY A 217 5.88 9.66 8.02
C GLY A 217 7.31 9.47 7.52
N ASP A 218 7.72 8.23 7.32
CA ASP A 218 8.99 7.85 6.74
C ASP A 218 8.95 8.01 5.22
N PHE A 219 10.12 8.25 4.63
CA PHE A 219 10.30 8.30 3.18
C PHE A 219 11.21 7.14 2.78
N VAL A 220 10.67 6.21 2.00
CA VAL A 220 11.38 5.03 1.51
C VAL A 220 11.63 5.16 0.00
N PHE A 221 12.74 4.61 -0.48
CA PHE A 221 13.06 4.48 -1.89
C PHE A 221 13.60 3.08 -2.13
N VAL A 222 12.99 2.37 -3.07
CA VAL A 222 13.49 1.09 -3.58
C VAL A 222 14.48 1.39 -4.69
N VAL A 223 15.64 0.74 -4.66
CA VAL A 223 16.67 0.89 -5.69
C VAL A 223 16.92 -0.49 -6.29
N PRO A 224 16.88 -0.64 -7.61
CA PRO A 224 17.11 -1.93 -8.24
C PRO A 224 18.50 -2.47 -7.86
N TYR A 225 18.53 -3.73 -7.44
CA TYR A 225 19.78 -4.45 -7.18
C TYR A 225 20.35 -4.95 -8.52
N MET A 226 21.65 -4.73 -8.75
CA MET A 226 22.40 -5.12 -9.95
C MET A 226 21.96 -4.52 -11.31
N MET A 227 20.81 -3.87 -11.42
CA MET A 227 20.47 -3.08 -12.60
C MET A 227 20.95 -1.63 -12.49
N PRO A 228 21.27 -0.96 -13.61
CA PRO A 228 21.55 0.46 -13.59
C PRO A 228 20.31 1.23 -13.08
N PRO A 229 20.47 2.21 -12.17
CA PRO A 229 19.34 3.01 -11.72
C PRO A 229 18.69 3.75 -12.89
N ASP A 230 17.37 3.60 -13.05
CA ASP A 230 16.55 4.31 -14.04
C ASP A 230 15.41 5.08 -13.32
N PRO A 231 15.42 6.42 -13.31
CA PRO A 231 16.43 7.29 -13.91
C PRO A 231 17.76 7.31 -13.13
N THR A 232 18.88 7.49 -13.83
CA THR A 232 20.23 7.63 -13.22
C THR A 232 20.35 8.78 -12.20
N ARG A 233 19.41 9.74 -12.23
CA ARG A 233 19.21 10.78 -11.24
C ARG A 233 17.74 11.10 -11.15
N ASP A 234 17.18 11.00 -9.96
CA ASP A 234 15.88 11.58 -9.63
C ASP A 234 16.07 12.85 -8.77
N THR A 235 15.21 13.84 -8.96
CA THR A 235 15.25 15.11 -8.21
C THR A 235 14.05 15.19 -7.28
N LEU A 236 14.28 14.86 -6.01
CA LEU A 236 13.28 14.99 -4.95
C LEU A 236 13.04 16.48 -4.63
N GLU A 237 11.88 17.00 -5.02
CA GLU A 237 11.47 18.37 -4.72
C GLU A 237 10.73 18.41 -3.37
N PHE A 238 11.45 18.72 -2.29
CA PHE A 238 10.82 18.99 -1.00
C PHE A 238 10.15 20.37 -1.02
N ARG A 239 8.82 20.40 -0.99
CA ARG A 239 8.06 21.64 -0.76
C ARG A 239 7.54 21.68 0.67
N THR A 240 7.84 22.77 1.38
CA THR A 240 7.27 23.05 2.70
C THR A 240 5.87 23.67 2.55
N ASP A 241 4.97 23.01 1.82
CA ASP A 241 3.59 23.48 1.73
C ASP A 241 2.96 23.33 3.12
N LEU A 242 2.62 24.45 3.72
CA LEU A 242 2.10 24.50 5.08
C LEU A 242 0.74 23.79 5.12
N GLN A 243 0.69 22.58 5.69
CA GLN A 243 -0.54 21.80 5.77
C GLN A 243 -1.51 22.33 6.84
N LYS A 244 -0.97 22.86 7.95
CA LYS A 244 -1.71 23.29 9.14
C LYS A 244 -1.37 24.73 9.52
N ALA A 245 -2.38 25.61 9.49
CA ALA A 245 -2.29 26.95 10.05
C ALA A 245 -3.55 27.30 10.83
N ASP A 246 -3.40 28.21 11.78
CA ASP A 246 -4.48 28.71 12.59
C ASP A 246 -4.55 30.23 12.43
N VAL A 247 -5.54 30.71 11.69
CA VAL A 247 -5.69 32.13 11.36
C VAL A 247 -6.66 32.80 12.33
N TYR A 248 -6.18 33.71 13.17
CA TYR A 248 -7.01 34.48 14.10
C TYR A 248 -7.22 35.90 13.57
N PHE A 249 -8.46 36.26 13.29
CA PHE A 249 -8.83 37.64 12.97
C PHE A 249 -9.02 38.42 14.27
N LEU A 250 -8.10 39.35 14.54
CA LEU A 250 -8.15 40.26 15.67
C LEU A 250 -8.56 41.63 15.14
N VAL A 251 -9.84 41.97 15.32
CA VAL A 251 -10.49 43.07 14.60
C VAL A 251 -10.70 44.26 15.53
N ASP A 252 -10.20 45.41 15.10
CA ASP A 252 -10.56 46.70 15.65
C ASP A 252 -12.07 46.90 15.48
N THR A 253 -12.76 47.13 16.59
CA THR A 253 -14.20 47.35 16.59
C THR A 253 -14.60 48.76 16.95
N THR A 254 -13.72 49.73 16.71
CA THR A 254 -14.09 51.13 16.81
C THR A 254 -14.98 51.58 15.65
N GLY A 255 -15.64 52.72 15.83
CA GLY A 255 -16.68 53.21 14.93
C GLY A 255 -16.19 53.48 13.50
N SER A 256 -14.89 53.71 13.31
CA SER A 256 -14.28 53.87 11.98
C SER A 256 -14.31 52.58 11.16
N MET A 257 -14.27 51.42 11.81
CA MET A 257 -14.12 50.10 11.20
C MET A 257 -15.41 49.49 10.64
N GLY A 258 -16.53 50.23 10.65
CA GLY A 258 -17.83 49.71 10.25
C GLY A 258 -17.86 49.17 8.81
N GLY A 259 -17.14 49.83 7.88
CA GLY A 259 -17.04 49.40 6.49
C GLY A 259 -16.21 48.12 6.32
N GLU A 260 -15.06 48.05 6.99
CA GLU A 260 -14.12 46.95 7.00
C GLU A 260 -14.76 45.69 7.60
N ILE A 261 -15.49 45.84 8.71
CA ILE A 261 -16.25 44.74 9.33
C ILE A 261 -17.35 44.25 8.39
N ALA A 262 -18.04 45.15 7.67
CA ALA A 262 -19.04 44.75 6.69
C ALA A 262 -18.43 43.97 5.51
N ASN A 263 -17.23 44.37 5.05
CA ASN A 263 -16.49 43.66 4.00
C ASN A 263 -16.01 42.28 4.49
N LEU A 264 -15.54 42.18 5.73
CA LEU A 264 -15.15 40.88 6.31
C LEU A 264 -16.36 39.95 6.42
N ARG A 265 -17.52 40.46 6.85
CA ARG A 265 -18.78 39.70 6.91
C ARG A 265 -19.19 39.13 5.56
N SER A 266 -19.07 39.90 4.48
CA SER A 266 -19.52 39.49 3.14
C SER A 266 -18.56 38.52 2.43
N SER A 267 -17.29 38.53 2.81
CA SER A 267 -16.23 37.79 2.09
C SER A 267 -15.64 36.59 2.85
N LEU A 268 -15.83 36.48 4.17
CA LEU A 268 -15.14 35.46 4.98
C LEU A 268 -15.42 34.03 4.49
N SER A 269 -16.71 33.64 4.46
CA SER A 269 -17.11 32.28 4.06
C SER A 269 -17.07 32.04 2.55
N SER A 270 -17.28 33.08 1.75
CA SER A 270 -17.39 32.98 0.29
C SER A 270 -16.06 33.08 -0.44
N THR A 271 -15.05 33.71 0.16
CA THR A 271 -13.77 34.01 -0.53
C THR A 271 -12.57 33.69 0.35
N ILE A 272 -12.47 34.28 1.56
CA ILE A 272 -11.25 34.22 2.37
C ILE A 272 -10.94 32.80 2.83
N ILE A 273 -11.90 32.14 3.48
CA ILE A 273 -11.70 30.77 3.99
C ILE A 273 -11.42 29.78 2.84
N PRO A 274 -12.19 29.76 1.73
CA PRO A 274 -11.88 28.90 0.59
C PRO A 274 -10.48 29.14 0.00
N MET A 275 -10.07 30.40 -0.16
CA MET A 275 -8.74 30.74 -0.69
C MET A 275 -7.60 30.33 0.23
N VAL A 276 -7.76 30.49 1.55
CA VAL A 276 -6.73 30.02 2.50
C VAL A 276 -6.65 28.50 2.47
N ARG A 277 -7.79 27.80 2.45
CA ARG A 277 -7.83 26.33 2.42
C ARG A 277 -7.37 25.71 1.11
N SER A 278 -7.41 26.43 -0.01
CA SER A 278 -6.81 25.96 -1.26
C SER A 278 -5.28 25.93 -1.23
N ARG A 279 -4.66 26.59 -0.24
CA ARG A 279 -3.20 26.59 -0.02
C ARG A 279 -2.78 25.86 1.26
N ILE A 280 -3.63 25.90 2.29
CA ILE A 280 -3.40 25.30 3.62
C ILE A 280 -4.65 24.48 3.95
N PRO A 281 -4.74 23.22 3.49
CA PRO A 281 -5.98 22.43 3.54
C PRO A 281 -6.58 22.32 4.94
N GLN A 282 -5.74 22.21 5.96
CA GLN A 282 -6.17 22.03 7.34
C GLN A 282 -6.21 23.34 8.13
N ALA A 283 -6.47 24.48 7.48
CA ALA A 283 -6.58 25.77 8.15
C ALA A 283 -7.82 25.90 9.07
N TRP A 284 -7.59 26.35 10.31
CA TRP A 284 -8.64 26.72 11.28
C TRP A 284 -8.70 28.24 11.44
N PHE A 285 -9.87 28.72 11.88
CA PHE A 285 -10.13 30.15 11.99
C PHE A 285 -10.68 30.50 13.37
N GLY A 286 -10.28 31.67 13.89
CA GLY A 286 -10.83 32.23 15.12
C GLY A 286 -11.03 33.73 14.99
N VAL A 287 -11.80 34.29 15.90
CA VAL A 287 -12.25 35.69 15.83
C VAL A 287 -12.27 36.29 17.22
N GLY A 288 -11.72 37.49 17.32
CA GLY A 288 -11.80 38.36 18.49
C GLY A 288 -11.77 39.81 18.05
N GLY A 289 -11.88 40.70 19.02
CA GLY A 289 -11.72 42.12 18.75
C GLY A 289 -11.12 42.89 19.89
N PHE A 290 -10.89 44.15 19.63
CA PHE A 290 -10.35 45.12 20.57
C PHE A 290 -10.86 46.52 20.19
N ASP A 291 -10.96 47.38 21.20
CA ASP A 291 -11.23 48.80 21.06
C ASP A 291 -10.16 49.53 21.89
N ASP A 292 -10.56 50.22 22.94
CA ASP A 292 -9.68 50.73 23.99
C ASP A 292 -10.00 50.13 25.38
N TYR A 293 -9.18 50.43 26.38
CA TYR A 293 -9.56 50.31 27.78
C TYR A 293 -10.73 51.24 28.11
N PRO A 294 -11.72 50.74 28.87
CA PRO A 294 -12.91 51.49 29.17
C PRO A 294 -12.70 52.46 30.34
N THR A 295 -11.83 53.46 30.15
CA THR A 295 -11.55 54.51 31.12
C THR A 295 -11.44 55.89 30.48
N GLY A 296 -11.75 56.91 31.29
CA GLY A 296 -11.80 58.29 30.86
C GLY A 296 -10.51 58.74 30.18
N GLY A 297 -10.66 59.32 28.99
CA GLY A 297 -9.56 59.73 28.13
C GLY A 297 -9.25 58.78 26.98
N TYR A 298 -9.77 57.53 27.05
CA TYR A 298 -9.56 56.53 26.00
C TYR A 298 -10.88 55.88 25.54
N GLY A 299 -11.65 55.33 26.48
CA GLY A 299 -12.89 54.61 26.19
C GLY A 299 -13.90 54.62 27.33
N SER A 300 -15.00 53.88 27.14
CA SER A 300 -16.16 53.87 28.02
C SER A 300 -16.78 52.48 28.15
N LEU A 301 -17.05 52.06 29.39
CA LEU A 301 -17.75 50.81 29.66
C LEU A 301 -19.17 50.77 29.08
N GLY A 302 -19.80 51.94 28.95
CA GLY A 302 -21.16 52.05 28.42
C GLY A 302 -21.23 51.79 26.92
N ASP A 303 -20.15 52.10 26.21
CA ASP A 303 -20.05 51.94 24.76
C ASP A 303 -19.58 50.54 24.37
N GLY A 304 -19.01 49.79 25.32
CA GLY A 304 -18.61 48.40 25.13
C GLY A 304 -17.10 48.19 25.01
N ASP A 305 -16.31 49.25 25.17
CA ASP A 305 -14.87 49.23 24.94
C ASP A 305 -14.15 48.19 25.79
N ARG A 306 -13.31 47.40 25.13
CA ARG A 306 -12.48 46.39 25.76
C ARG A 306 -11.11 46.34 25.09
N PRO A 307 -10.04 46.19 25.89
CA PRO A 307 -8.69 46.07 25.33
C PRO A 307 -8.46 44.74 24.60
N LEU A 308 -9.34 43.76 24.84
CA LEU A 308 -9.40 42.49 24.13
C LEU A 308 -10.72 41.80 24.49
N TYR A 309 -11.35 41.16 23.51
CA TYR A 309 -12.38 40.16 23.75
C TYR A 309 -12.29 39.01 22.75
N LEU A 310 -12.68 37.82 23.20
CA LEU A 310 -12.66 36.61 22.40
C LEU A 310 -14.09 36.26 21.98
N ARG A 311 -14.33 36.01 20.70
CA ARG A 311 -15.65 35.55 20.21
C ARG A 311 -15.65 34.09 19.81
N GLN A 312 -14.59 33.63 19.13
CA GLN A 312 -14.45 32.27 18.64
C GLN A 312 -13.00 31.83 18.79
N GLN A 313 -12.79 30.77 19.58
CA GLN A 313 -11.52 30.04 19.59
C GLN A 313 -11.31 29.34 18.25
N MET A 314 -10.10 28.84 18.00
CA MET A 314 -9.79 28.11 16.77
C MET A 314 -10.82 27.03 16.48
N THR A 315 -11.39 27.05 15.27
CA THR A 315 -12.37 26.07 14.81
C THR A 315 -12.17 25.76 13.33
N SER A 316 -12.45 24.51 12.95
CA SER A 316 -12.57 24.09 11.56
C SER A 316 -13.89 24.53 10.90
N SER A 317 -14.88 24.96 11.69
CA SER A 317 -16.21 25.30 11.17
C SER A 317 -16.24 26.70 10.55
N THR A 318 -16.39 26.76 9.23
CA THR A 318 -16.62 28.00 8.47
C THR A 318 -17.82 28.77 9.03
N THR A 319 -18.89 28.05 9.37
CA THR A 319 -20.12 28.64 9.92
C THR A 319 -19.87 29.27 11.28
N ALA A 320 -19.12 28.61 12.17
CA ALA A 320 -18.82 29.16 13.49
C ALA A 320 -17.96 30.43 13.39
N ALA A 321 -16.94 30.42 12.54
CA ALA A 321 -16.13 31.61 12.26
C ALA A 321 -16.97 32.76 11.67
N GLN A 322 -17.85 32.46 10.70
CA GLN A 322 -18.76 33.44 10.11
C GLN A 322 -19.74 34.02 11.13
N THR A 323 -20.33 33.19 11.99
CA THR A 323 -21.23 33.65 13.06
C THR A 323 -20.50 34.58 14.02
N ALA A 324 -19.22 34.30 14.33
CA ALA A 324 -18.42 35.14 15.20
C ALA A 324 -18.12 36.51 14.59
N VAL A 325 -17.76 36.58 13.30
CA VAL A 325 -17.60 37.84 12.56
C VAL A 325 -18.92 38.60 12.45
N ASN A 326 -20.04 37.91 12.20
CA ASN A 326 -21.36 38.54 12.18
C ASN A 326 -21.71 39.18 13.52
N GLY A 327 -21.20 38.65 14.63
CA GLY A 327 -21.39 39.19 15.98
C GLY A 327 -20.48 40.36 16.37
N LEU A 328 -19.54 40.81 15.53
CA LEU A 328 -18.72 41.99 15.83
C LEU A 328 -19.58 43.26 15.85
N VAL A 329 -19.47 44.09 16.88
CA VAL A 329 -20.25 45.31 17.01
C VAL A 329 -19.27 46.46 17.13
N THR A 330 -19.53 47.55 16.42
CA THR A 330 -18.69 48.74 16.50
C THR A 330 -19.04 49.58 17.72
N HIS A 331 -18.02 50.07 18.43
CA HIS A 331 -18.13 50.95 19.59
C HIS A 331 -17.47 52.30 19.30
N TYR A 332 -17.71 53.31 20.14
CA TYR A 332 -17.15 54.65 19.96
C TYR A 332 -16.01 54.90 20.93
N GLY A 333 -14.80 55.12 20.40
CA GLY A 333 -13.64 55.57 21.17
C GLY A 333 -13.66 57.08 21.47
N VAL A 334 -12.82 57.49 22.42
CA VAL A 334 -12.66 58.90 22.81
C VAL A 334 -11.44 59.53 22.14
N ASP A 335 -10.36 58.77 21.96
CA ASP A 335 -9.16 59.17 21.23
C ASP A 335 -8.92 58.30 19.98
N TYR A 336 -7.86 58.60 19.24
CA TYR A 336 -7.58 57.97 17.95
C TYR A 336 -6.74 56.68 18.06
N PRO A 337 -5.74 56.56 18.95
CA PRO A 337 -5.01 55.30 19.09
C PRO A 337 -5.82 54.24 19.84
N GLU A 338 -5.64 52.96 19.48
CA GLU A 338 -6.43 51.83 20.00
C GLU A 338 -5.56 50.79 20.74
N SER A 339 -6.15 49.71 21.24
CA SER A 339 -5.50 48.76 22.15
C SER A 339 -4.89 47.50 21.50
N HIS A 340 -4.62 47.46 20.19
CA HIS A 340 -4.15 46.23 19.55
C HIS A 340 -2.83 45.65 20.11
N ILE A 341 -1.93 46.47 20.66
CA ILE A 341 -0.73 45.96 21.35
C ILE A 341 -1.07 45.19 22.63
N PRO A 342 -1.84 45.75 23.58
CA PRO A 342 -2.46 44.98 24.67
C PRO A 342 -3.21 43.74 24.20
N ALA A 343 -4.01 43.86 23.15
CA ALA A 343 -4.81 42.76 22.63
C ALA A 343 -3.94 41.59 22.16
N LEU A 344 -2.90 41.86 21.38
CA LEU A 344 -1.93 40.87 20.92
C LEU A 344 -1.21 40.19 22.08
N TRP A 345 -0.76 40.96 23.07
CA TRP A 345 -0.11 40.40 24.26
C TRP A 345 -1.05 39.50 25.05
N GLY A 346 -2.29 39.94 25.31
CA GLY A 346 -3.29 39.15 26.02
C GLY A 346 -3.64 37.87 25.28
N LEU A 347 -3.87 37.98 23.96
CA LEU A 347 -4.13 36.85 23.09
C LEU A 347 -2.98 35.83 23.12
N ALA A 348 -1.72 36.27 23.04
CA ALA A 348 -0.58 35.36 23.00
C ALA A 348 -0.23 34.75 24.37
N SER A 349 -0.27 35.56 25.44
CA SER A 349 0.23 35.16 26.77
C SER A 349 -0.86 34.62 27.71
N ARG A 350 -2.15 34.81 27.38
CA ARG A 350 -3.26 34.68 28.33
C ARG A 350 -3.10 35.57 29.57
N GLY A 351 -2.33 36.64 29.44
CA GLY A 351 -2.05 37.58 30.51
C GLY A 351 -3.28 38.41 30.88
N ALA A 352 -3.34 38.81 32.14
CA ALA A 352 -4.45 39.60 32.66
C ALA A 352 -4.34 41.05 32.16
N LEU A 353 -5.37 41.49 31.42
CA LEU A 353 -5.60 42.90 31.08
C LEU A 353 -6.73 43.43 31.97
N TRP A 354 -6.65 44.70 32.38
CA TRP A 354 -7.78 45.34 33.05
C TRP A 354 -8.97 45.41 32.08
N TYR A 355 -10.13 44.86 32.46
CA TYR A 355 -11.28 44.63 31.56
C TYR A 355 -11.01 43.69 30.36
N GLY A 356 -9.97 42.85 30.43
CA GLY A 356 -9.72 41.79 29.45
C GLY A 356 -10.71 40.63 29.53
N PRO A 357 -10.58 39.63 28.63
CA PRO A 357 -11.46 38.47 28.60
C PRO A 357 -11.08 37.48 29.70
N SER A 358 -12.07 36.68 30.12
CA SER A 358 -11.79 35.39 30.74
C SER A 358 -11.40 34.41 29.63
N TYR A 359 -10.19 33.85 29.71
CA TYR A 359 -9.74 32.90 28.70
C TYR A 359 -10.38 31.53 28.93
N PRO A 360 -11.17 30.99 27.98
CA PRO A 360 -11.73 29.67 28.14
C PRO A 360 -10.64 28.59 28.15
N SER A 361 -10.98 27.40 28.66
CA SER A 361 -10.11 26.23 28.58
C SER A 361 -9.87 25.84 27.12
N CYS A 362 -8.68 25.35 26.83
CA CYS A 362 -8.32 24.80 25.53
C CYS A 362 -8.28 23.26 25.59
N ALA A 363 -8.40 22.61 24.44
CA ALA A 363 -8.07 21.20 24.31
C ALA A 363 -6.59 20.95 24.69
N ALA A 364 -6.26 19.69 25.04
CA ALA A 364 -4.90 19.33 25.43
C ALA A 364 -3.88 19.73 24.35
N GLY A 365 -2.78 20.37 24.77
CA GLY A 365 -1.70 20.83 23.87
C GLY A 365 -2.00 22.13 23.11
N HIS A 366 -3.24 22.62 23.10
CA HIS A 366 -3.55 23.91 22.48
C HIS A 366 -3.06 25.08 23.36
N ARG A 367 -2.59 26.15 22.71
CA ARG A 367 -1.90 27.26 23.38
C ARG A 367 -2.57 28.62 23.18
N ALA A 368 -2.18 29.58 24.02
CA ALA A 368 -2.62 30.98 24.00
C ALA A 368 -4.13 31.20 24.24
N GLY A 369 -4.62 32.42 24.05
CA GLY A 369 -6.02 32.81 24.27
C GLY A 369 -6.98 32.29 23.21
N ALA A 370 -6.51 32.10 21.97
CA ALA A 370 -7.29 31.55 20.86
C ALA A 370 -7.35 30.02 20.81
N CYS A 371 -6.57 29.32 21.64
CA CYS A 371 -6.38 27.86 21.59
C CYS A 371 -5.79 27.36 20.26
N PHE A 372 -4.64 27.92 19.87
CA PHE A 372 -3.87 27.48 18.69
C PHE A 372 -3.42 26.03 18.84
N ARG A 373 -3.59 25.21 17.79
CA ARG A 373 -3.17 23.80 17.74
C ARG A 373 -1.65 23.66 17.86
N PRO A 374 -1.13 22.65 18.58
CA PRO A 374 0.30 22.48 18.84
C PRO A 374 1.14 22.36 17.55
N ASP A 375 0.58 21.76 16.51
CA ASP A 375 1.20 21.42 15.23
C ASP A 375 0.82 22.37 14.08
N ALA A 376 0.12 23.48 14.38
CA ALA A 376 -0.24 24.51 13.41
C ALA A 376 0.59 25.79 13.61
N VAL A 377 0.87 26.48 12.51
CA VAL A 377 1.45 27.83 12.54
C VAL A 377 0.37 28.83 12.92
N PRO A 378 0.50 29.57 14.04
CA PRO A 378 -0.44 30.63 14.39
C PRO A 378 -0.20 31.84 13.49
N VAL A 379 -1.26 32.35 12.87
CA VAL A 379 -1.25 33.57 12.05
C VAL A 379 -2.25 34.53 12.66
N ILE A 380 -1.81 35.71 13.10
CA ILE A 380 -2.72 36.69 13.72
C ILE A 380 -2.86 37.87 12.77
N VAL A 381 -4.06 38.01 12.19
CA VAL A 381 -4.38 39.11 11.28
C VAL A 381 -5.00 40.22 12.11
N VAL A 382 -4.22 41.25 12.39
CA VAL A 382 -4.70 42.50 13.02
C VAL A 382 -5.36 43.36 11.93
N ILE A 383 -6.63 43.67 12.11
CA ILE A 383 -7.42 44.48 11.17
C ILE A 383 -7.78 45.77 11.90
N THR A 384 -7.14 46.89 11.54
CA THR A 384 -7.33 48.21 12.17
C THR A 384 -6.99 49.32 11.18
N ASP A 385 -7.62 50.49 11.35
CA ASP A 385 -7.29 51.72 10.64
C ASP A 385 -6.61 52.77 11.55
N ALA A 386 -6.25 52.37 12.77
CA ALA A 386 -5.67 53.20 13.80
C ALA A 386 -4.26 52.73 14.24
N ILE A 387 -3.49 53.64 14.83
CA ILE A 387 -2.25 53.29 15.53
C ILE A 387 -2.58 52.72 16.92
N SER A 388 -1.70 51.93 17.53
CA SER A 388 -1.94 51.50 18.92
C SER A 388 -1.42 52.51 19.92
N HIS A 389 -2.02 52.57 21.11
CA HIS A 389 -1.30 52.92 22.33
C HIS A 389 -0.20 51.89 22.65
N ASN A 390 0.83 52.34 23.38
CA ASN A 390 2.01 51.54 23.72
C ASN A 390 2.83 51.05 22.51
N TYR A 391 2.65 51.72 21.37
CA TYR A 391 3.59 51.76 20.26
C TYR A 391 4.54 52.97 20.45
N PRO A 392 5.78 52.98 19.94
CA PRO A 392 6.67 54.12 20.13
C PRO A 392 6.00 55.48 19.81
N GLY A 393 5.86 56.34 20.83
CA GLY A 393 5.25 57.67 20.71
C GLY A 393 3.83 57.81 21.30
N THR A 394 3.18 56.72 21.68
CA THR A 394 1.85 56.70 22.32
C THR A 394 1.88 55.81 23.56
N THR A 395 1.19 56.20 24.64
CA THR A 395 1.19 55.42 25.90
C THR A 395 -0.13 55.51 26.63
N TYR A 396 -0.57 54.37 27.17
CA TYR A 396 -1.59 54.36 28.21
C TYR A 396 -1.05 54.93 29.52
N SER A 397 -1.89 55.69 30.22
CA SER A 397 -1.60 56.27 31.53
C SER A 397 -2.74 56.00 32.51
N GLY A 398 -2.41 55.81 33.78
CA GLY A 398 -3.41 55.64 34.84
C GLY A 398 -4.17 54.30 34.86
N ILE A 399 -3.73 53.29 34.10
CA ILE A 399 -4.35 51.96 34.05
C ILE A 399 -3.54 50.94 34.86
N SER A 400 -4.23 50.12 35.66
CA SER A 400 -3.64 49.06 36.48
C SER A 400 -4.41 47.73 36.33
N PRO A 401 -3.74 46.59 36.04
CA PRO A 401 -2.30 46.46 35.78
C PRO A 401 -1.85 47.29 34.57
N THR A 402 -0.59 47.72 34.58
CA THR A 402 -0.02 48.53 33.51
C THR A 402 -0.16 47.80 32.17
N PRO A 403 -0.76 48.44 31.15
CA PRO A 403 -0.89 47.83 29.84
C PRO A 403 0.48 47.43 29.26
N PRO A 404 0.58 46.27 28.58
CA PRO A 404 1.85 45.74 28.11
C PRO A 404 2.46 46.61 27.02
N SER A 405 3.80 46.62 26.94
CA SER A 405 4.54 47.34 25.90
C SER A 405 4.58 46.57 24.58
N TYR A 406 4.88 47.25 23.48
CA TYR A 406 5.16 46.62 22.19
C TYR A 406 6.17 45.46 22.32
N ALA A 407 7.27 45.67 23.05
CA ALA A 407 8.29 44.64 23.24
C ALA A 407 7.74 43.41 23.99
N ALA A 408 6.88 43.61 24.99
CA ALA A 408 6.23 42.51 25.70
C ALA A 408 5.28 41.73 24.78
N ALA A 409 4.49 42.43 23.96
CA ALA A 409 3.61 41.81 22.97
C ALA A 409 4.39 40.97 21.95
N MET A 410 5.46 41.53 21.37
CA MET A 410 6.31 40.80 20.43
C MET A 410 6.99 39.59 21.07
N SER A 411 7.45 39.72 22.33
CA SER A 411 8.02 38.58 23.07
C SER A 411 6.99 37.46 23.28
N ALA A 412 5.73 37.79 23.58
CA ALA A 412 4.67 36.82 23.77
C ALA A 412 4.29 36.12 22.46
N LEU A 413 4.19 36.88 21.36
CA LEU A 413 3.91 36.36 20.01
C LEU A 413 5.01 35.40 19.53
N ASN A 414 6.28 35.81 19.69
CA ASN A 414 7.42 34.96 19.38
C ASN A 414 7.42 33.68 20.23
N GLY A 415 7.02 33.77 21.50
CA GLY A 415 6.92 32.63 22.41
C GLY A 415 5.91 31.56 21.98
N ILE A 416 4.92 31.91 21.15
CA ILE A 416 3.95 30.95 20.59
C ILE A 416 4.23 30.59 19.13
N GLY A 417 5.30 31.15 18.54
CA GLY A 417 5.66 30.97 17.14
C GLY A 417 4.73 31.67 16.16
N ALA A 418 4.01 32.70 16.58
CA ALA A 418 3.05 33.40 15.74
C ALA A 418 3.71 34.12 14.54
N ARG A 419 2.90 34.34 13.51
CA ARG A 419 3.24 35.12 12.31
C ARG A 419 2.31 36.32 12.17
#